data_AF-A0A350RJD2-F1
#
_entry.id   AF-A0A350RJD2-F1
#
_cell.length_a   1.000
_cell.length_b   1.000
_cell.length_c   1.000
_cell.angle_alpha   90.00
_cell.angle_beta   90.00
_cell.angle_gamma   90.00
#
_symmetry.space_group_name_H-M   'P 1'
#
loop_
_entity.id
_entity.type
_entity.pdbx_description
1 polymer ?
#
loop_
_entity_poly.entity_id
_entity_poly.type
_entity_poly.pdbx_seq_one_letter_code
_entity_poly.pdbx_strand_id
1 'polypeptide(L)'
;PPMPRFVDDYVLQTVDADYLAAAVKPKQFINIDQSECIQCEGCVDICPWKCIHYIALDAIDEAVDADLPGLDPADNAIFIID
;
A
#
# COMPACT_ATOMS: atom_id res chain seq x y z
N PRO A 1 -0.16 11.92 11.78
CA PRO A 1 -1.45 12.46 11.29
C PRO A 1 -2.62 11.64 11.88
N PRO A 2 -3.78 12.24 12.18
CA PRO A 2 -4.96 11.47 12.58
C PRO A 2 -5.36 10.50 11.45
N MET A 3 -5.84 9.31 11.80
CA MET A 3 -6.36 8.34 10.85
C MET A 3 -7.49 8.95 10.02
N PRO A 4 -7.57 8.69 8.71
CA PRO A 4 -8.75 9.06 7.91
C PRO A 4 -10.00 8.48 8.56
N ARG A 5 -11.13 9.20 8.48
CA ARG A 5 -12.42 8.61 8.83
C ARG A 5 -12.76 7.57 7.77
N PHE A 6 -12.63 6.30 8.12
CA PHE A 6 -13.24 5.23 7.35
C PHE A 6 -14.75 5.33 7.55
N VAL A 7 -15.45 5.60 6.46
CA VAL A 7 -16.91 5.67 6.42
C VAL A 7 -17.39 4.23 6.25
N ASP A 8 -18.31 3.77 7.08
CA ASP A 8 -18.90 2.42 7.01
C ASP A 8 -20.41 2.47 6.70
N ASP A 9 -20.99 3.67 6.74
CA ASP A 9 -22.40 3.96 6.55
C ASP A 9 -22.76 4.32 5.09
N TYR A 10 -22.10 3.70 4.11
CA TYR A 10 -22.37 3.98 2.70
C TYR A 10 -23.78 3.57 2.28
N VAL A 11 -24.55 4.53 1.78
CA VAL A 11 -25.83 4.26 1.12
C VAL A 11 -25.61 4.25 -0.39
N LEU A 12 -26.00 3.15 -1.06
CA LEU A 12 -25.98 3.08 -2.52
C LEU A 12 -26.96 4.11 -3.10
N GLN A 13 -26.46 4.95 -3.99
CA GLN A 13 -27.24 5.95 -4.72
C GLN A 13 -26.89 5.90 -6.20
N THR A 14 -27.88 6.12 -7.05
CA THR A 14 -27.66 6.32 -8.49
C THR A 14 -27.19 7.75 -8.72
N VAL A 15 -26.12 7.91 -9.49
CA VAL A 15 -25.51 9.22 -9.81
C VAL A 15 -25.42 9.40 -11.31
N ASP A 16 -25.39 10.66 -11.77
CA ASP A 16 -25.20 10.98 -13.18
C ASP A 16 -23.71 10.93 -13.60
N ALA A 17 -23.47 11.11 -14.90
CA ALA A 17 -22.13 11.05 -15.47
C ALA A 17 -21.22 12.20 -14.99
N ASP A 18 -21.79 13.37 -14.74
CA ASP A 18 -21.04 14.56 -14.33
C ASP A 18 -20.51 14.40 -12.90
N TYR A 19 -21.33 13.86 -11.99
CA TYR A 19 -20.91 13.48 -10.64
C TYR A 19 -19.78 12.43 -10.66
N LEU A 20 -19.91 11.40 -11.51
CA LEU A 20 -18.89 10.35 -11.60
C LEU A 20 -17.55 10.88 -12.14
N ALA A 21 -17.60 11.82 -13.08
CA ALA A 21 -16.41 12.44 -13.66
C ALA A 21 -15.68 13.39 -12.69
N ALA A 22 -16.41 14.02 -11.77
CA ALA A 22 -15.86 14.91 -10.76
C ALA A 22 -15.15 14.18 -9.60
N ALA A 23 -15.35 12.86 -9.47
CA ALA A 23 -14.76 12.08 -8.39
C ALA A 23 -13.24 11.97 -8.54
N VAL A 24 -12.51 12.30 -7.47
CA VAL A 24 -11.06 12.06 -7.38
C VAL A 24 -10.84 10.56 -7.27
N LYS A 25 -10.42 9.93 -8.37
CA LYS A 25 -10.05 8.52 -8.37
C LYS A 25 -8.70 8.36 -7.67
N PRO A 26 -8.58 7.47 -6.67
CA PRO A 26 -7.28 7.09 -6.14
C PRO A 26 -6.38 6.62 -7.29
N LYS A 27 -5.10 6.99 -7.27
CA LYS A 27 -4.16 6.42 -8.24
C LYS A 27 -4.15 4.90 -8.04
N GLN A 28 -4.48 4.16 -9.08
CA GLN A 28 -4.67 2.71 -9.03
C GLN A 28 -3.38 1.91 -8.81
N PHE A 29 -2.21 2.55 -8.87
CA PHE A 29 -0.94 1.87 -8.69
C PHE A 29 -0.01 2.70 -7.82
N ILE A 30 0.56 2.03 -6.82
CA ILE A 30 1.71 2.48 -6.06
C ILE A 30 2.87 1.64 -6.55
N ASN A 31 3.89 2.29 -7.09
CA ASN A 31 5.13 1.63 -7.49
C ASN A 31 6.26 2.18 -6.62
N ILE A 32 7.07 1.29 -6.05
CA ILE A 32 8.27 1.64 -5.28
C ILE A 32 9.46 1.23 -6.12
N ASP A 33 10.25 2.20 -6.56
CA ASP A 33 11.50 1.92 -7.25
C ASP A 33 12.56 1.48 -6.22
N GLN A 34 12.96 0.21 -6.29
CA GLN A 34 13.94 -0.36 -5.38
C GLN A 34 15.33 0.29 -5.52
N SER A 35 15.66 0.86 -6.68
CA SER A 35 16.96 1.51 -6.91
C SER A 35 17.08 2.88 -6.23
N GLU A 36 15.95 3.54 -5.97
CA GLU A 36 15.90 4.84 -5.26
C GLU A 36 15.48 4.68 -3.79
N CYS A 37 14.95 3.52 -3.41
CA CYS A 37 14.52 3.26 -2.04
C CYS A 37 15.72 3.14 -1.08
N ILE A 38 15.80 4.05 -0.12
CA ILE A 38 16.84 4.05 0.93
C ILE A 38 16.39 3.37 2.22
N GLN A 39 15.25 2.66 2.21
CA GLN A 39 14.73 1.92 3.37
C GLN A 39 14.51 2.78 4.63
N CYS A 40 14.03 4.03 4.45
CA CYS A 40 13.83 4.98 5.55
C CYS A 40 12.40 5.01 6.14
N GLU A 41 11.50 4.18 5.63
CA GLU A 41 10.07 4.12 6.04
C GLU A 41 9.24 5.40 5.83
N GLY A 42 9.80 6.46 5.24
CA GLY A 42 9.06 7.72 5.04
C GLY A 42 7.77 7.58 4.23
N CYS A 43 7.69 6.64 3.29
CA CYS A 43 6.47 6.37 2.52
C CYS A 43 5.33 5.78 3.38
N VAL A 44 5.64 4.98 4.40
CA VAL A 44 4.68 4.43 5.37
C VAL A 44 4.07 5.58 6.19
N ASP A 45 4.93 6.49 6.65
CA ASP A 45 4.52 7.63 7.48
C ASP A 45 3.64 8.63 6.74
N ILE A 46 3.96 8.93 5.49
CA ILE A 46 3.25 9.94 4.71
C ILE A 46 2.04 9.40 3.95
N CYS A 47 1.87 8.07 3.87
CA CYS A 47 0.76 7.49 3.13
C CYS A 47 -0.59 7.99 3.67
N PRO A 48 -1.40 8.72 2.88
CA PRO A 48 -2.66 9.27 3.34
C PRO A 48 -3.73 8.20 3.53
N TRP A 49 -3.61 7.08 2.79
CA TRP A 49 -4.51 5.92 2.88
C TRP A 49 -4.11 4.94 3.98
N LYS A 50 -2.90 5.08 4.52
CA LYS A 50 -2.32 4.18 5.53
C LYS A 50 -2.30 2.71 5.10
N CYS A 51 -2.12 2.48 3.79
CA CYS A 51 -2.07 1.16 3.16
C CYS A 51 -0.68 0.58 2.93
N ILE A 52 0.40 1.37 3.14
CA ILE A 52 1.77 0.90 2.90
C ILE A 52 2.35 0.40 4.22
N HIS A 53 2.84 -0.83 4.23
CA HIS A 53 3.48 -1.47 5.37
C HIS A 53 4.90 -1.90 5.02
N TYR A 54 5.86 -1.62 5.91
CA TYR A 54 7.24 -2.09 5.83
C TYR A 54 7.48 -3.04 6.99
N ILE A 55 7.80 -4.29 6.69
CA ILE A 55 7.85 -5.37 7.68
C ILE A 55 9.10 -6.23 7.51
N ALA A 56 9.52 -6.84 8.61
CA ALA A 56 10.66 -7.74 8.64
C ALA A 56 10.37 -9.06 7.90
N LEU A 57 11.43 -9.70 7.41
CA LEU A 57 11.35 -10.93 6.63
C LEU A 57 10.81 -12.13 7.42
N ASP A 58 11.00 -12.13 8.74
CA ASP A 58 10.50 -13.16 9.66
C ASP A 58 8.98 -13.17 9.81
N ALA A 59 8.27 -12.19 9.21
CA ALA A 59 6.83 -12.20 9.09
C ALA A 59 6.30 -13.25 8.10
N ILE A 60 7.15 -13.83 7.25
CA ILE A 60 6.80 -14.89 6.30
C ILE A 60 7.19 -16.25 6.87
N ASP A 61 6.20 -17.10 7.10
CA ASP A 61 6.39 -18.50 7.52
C ASP A 61 6.69 -19.42 6.32
N GLU A 62 5.99 -19.21 5.19
CA GLU A 62 6.15 -19.99 3.96
C GLU A 62 5.96 -19.11 2.72
N ALA A 63 6.75 -19.38 1.67
CA ALA A 63 6.58 -18.79 0.33
C ALA A 63 6.19 -19.90 -0.66
N VAL A 64 5.09 -19.71 -1.39
CA VAL A 64 4.56 -20.66 -2.38
C VAL A 64 4.58 -20.00 -3.75
N ASP A 65 5.13 -20.71 -4.74
CA ASP A 65 5.30 -20.23 -6.12
C ASP A 65 6.07 -18.90 -6.23
N ALA A 66 6.92 -18.59 -5.25
CA ALA A 66 7.79 -17.42 -5.20
C ALA A 66 9.12 -17.77 -4.52
N ASP A 67 10.15 -16.96 -4.79
CA ASP A 67 11.42 -17.08 -4.08
C ASP A 67 11.25 -16.72 -2.60
N LEU A 68 11.90 -17.46 -1.70
CA LEU A 68 11.84 -17.21 -0.28
C LEU A 68 12.64 -15.94 0.08
N PRO A 69 11.99 -14.90 0.66
CA PRO A 69 12.69 -13.67 1.02
C PRO A 69 13.77 -13.91 2.09
N GLY A 70 14.91 -13.26 1.92
CA GLY A 70 16.05 -13.39 2.85
C GLY A 70 17.06 -14.46 2.48
N LEU A 71 16.83 -15.20 1.39
CA LEU A 71 17.88 -15.99 0.73
C LEU A 71 18.86 -15.10 -0.04
N ASP A 72 18.36 -14.05 -0.70
CA ASP A 72 19.20 -13.00 -1.26
C ASP A 72 19.60 -12.04 -0.12
N PRO A 73 20.91 -11.81 0.12
CA PRO A 73 21.37 -10.82 1.09
C PRO A 73 20.88 -9.38 0.81
N ALA A 74 20.40 -9.09 -0.40
CA ALA A 74 19.78 -7.81 -0.75
C ALA A 74 18.33 -7.68 -0.25
N ASP A 75 17.67 -8.78 0.09
CA ASP A 75 16.36 -8.77 0.73
C ASP A 75 16.53 -8.33 2.19
N ASN A 76 16.00 -7.16 2.51
CA ASN A 76 16.09 -6.62 3.88
C ASN A 76 14.72 -6.51 4.56
N ALA A 77 13.64 -6.45 3.78
CA ALA A 77 12.27 -6.26 4.26
C ALA A 77 11.26 -6.56 3.17
N ILE A 78 9.99 -6.69 3.56
CA ILE A 78 8.85 -6.83 2.65
C ILE A 78 8.00 -5.55 2.71
N PHE A 79 7.50 -5.14 1.54
CA PHE A 79 6.46 -4.13 1.42
C PHE A 79 5.10 -4.80 1.17
N ILE A 80 4.11 -4.48 2.00
CA ILE A 80 2.70 -4.85 1.77
C ILE A 80 1.92 -3.59 1.44
N ILE A 81 1.04 -3.69 0.45
CA ILE A 81 0.13 -2.62 0.04
C ILE A 81 -1.29 -3.18 0.06
N ASP A 82 -2.16 -2.64 0.92
CA ASP A 82 -3.56 -3.07 1.10
C ASP A 82 -4.57 -1.99 0.66
#